data_AF-A0A8S3TQV0-F1
#
_entry.id   AF-A0A8S3TQV0-F1
#
_cell.length_a   1.000
_cell.length_b   1.000
_cell.length_c   1.000
_cell.angle_alpha   90.00
_cell.angle_beta   90.00
_cell.angle_gamma   90.00
#
_symmetry.space_group_name_H-M   'P 1'
#
loop_
_entity.id
_entity.type
_entity.pdbx_description
1 polymer ?
#
loop_
_entity_poly.entity_id
_entity_poly.type
_entity_poly.pdbx_seq_one_letter_code
_entity_poly.pdbx_strand_id
1 'polypeptide(L)'
;MVAYKLWRTYAVPRSIYGLEVMNLLAKEKDMLELAERKILRQIQGLPNNTATMVVYTLVGAEPIAITLDKNVLTFFMNIVRNSGSMECEILRRQIAFSDQRGKDFINRVEKTLSKYNLKSSSYYTENPLNKIEWKRLVGIKIKEYWKNECHNEKMEKKTSLKYIEIQNNPLNEAHNIWKSVKKILTTQHI
;
A
#
# COMPACT_ATOMS: atom_id res chain seq x y z
N MET A 1 -15.20 9.36 7.28
CA MET A 1 -14.74 9.15 8.66
C MET A 1 -13.54 10.05 8.93
N VAL A 2 -13.64 10.98 9.91
CA VAL A 2 -12.62 12.03 10.15
C VAL A 2 -11.35 11.44 10.78
N ALA A 3 -11.50 10.53 11.77
CA ALA A 3 -10.37 9.90 12.45
C ALA A 3 -9.42 9.16 11.49
N TYR A 4 -9.94 8.39 10.54
CA TYR A 4 -9.10 7.74 9.52
C TYR A 4 -8.37 8.73 8.62
N LYS A 5 -9.00 9.85 8.24
CA LYS A 5 -8.32 10.89 7.45
C LYS A 5 -7.14 11.48 8.24
N LEU A 6 -7.32 11.75 9.54
CA LEU A 6 -6.23 12.24 10.39
C LEU A 6 -5.09 11.21 10.48
N TRP A 7 -5.42 9.95 10.72
CA TRP A 7 -4.46 8.85 10.78
C TRP A 7 -3.65 8.74 9.47
N ARG A 8 -4.33 8.68 8.32
CA ARG A 8 -3.72 8.56 7.00
C ARG A 8 -2.84 9.77 6.64
N THR A 9 -3.27 10.98 6.97
CA THR A 9 -2.58 12.20 6.55
C THR A 9 -1.39 12.54 7.45
N TYR A 10 -1.47 12.27 8.75
CA TYR A 10 -0.46 12.75 9.71
C TYR A 10 0.34 11.63 10.39
N ALA A 11 -0.31 10.53 10.77
CA ALA A 11 0.35 9.48 11.52
C ALA A 11 1.12 8.54 10.60
N VAL A 12 0.44 7.96 9.59
CA VAL A 12 1.06 6.99 8.68
C VAL A 12 2.34 7.52 8.03
N PRO A 13 2.37 8.73 7.41
CA PRO A 13 3.57 9.21 6.75
C PRO A 13 4.75 9.38 7.71
N ARG A 14 4.50 9.82 8.95
CA ARG A 14 5.55 9.96 9.97
C ARG A 14 6.05 8.61 10.45
N SER A 15 5.15 7.63 10.62
CA SER A 15 5.50 6.29 11.10
C SER A 15 6.33 5.48 10.10
N ILE A 16 6.21 5.76 8.80
CA ILE A 16 6.88 4.99 7.75
C ILE A 16 8.01 5.75 7.04
N TYR A 17 8.29 6.99 7.44
CA TYR A 17 9.31 7.82 6.80
C TYR A 17 10.69 7.18 6.90
N GLY A 18 11.41 7.11 5.77
CA GLY A 18 12.75 6.52 5.70
C GLY A 18 12.78 4.99 5.66
N LEU A 19 11.65 4.32 5.94
CA LEU A 19 11.55 2.87 5.85
C LEU A 19 11.60 2.34 4.42
N GLU A 20 11.47 3.20 3.41
CA GLU A 20 11.64 2.87 2.00
C GLU A 20 13.09 2.54 1.62
N VAL A 21 14.07 3.09 2.36
CA VAL A 21 15.51 2.84 2.12
C VAL A 21 16.04 1.73 3.04
N MET A 22 15.39 1.52 4.19
CA MET A 22 15.79 0.49 5.15
C MET A 22 15.47 -0.92 4.68
N ASN A 23 16.29 -1.88 5.09
CA ASN A 23 16.05 -3.29 4.81
C ASN A 23 15.18 -3.94 5.89
N LEU A 24 13.88 -3.65 5.85
CA LEU A 24 12.92 -4.17 6.82
C LEU A 24 12.79 -5.69 6.74
N LEU A 25 12.97 -6.36 7.88
CA LEU A 25 12.68 -7.77 8.06
C LEU A 25 11.19 -8.03 7.91
N ALA A 26 10.80 -9.23 7.46
CA ALA A 26 9.39 -9.62 7.31
C ALA A 26 8.61 -9.43 8.64
N LYS A 27 9.21 -9.83 9.77
CA LYS A 27 8.61 -9.67 11.10
C LYS A 27 8.30 -8.22 11.46
N GLU A 28 9.14 -7.27 11.04
CA GLU A 28 8.94 -5.84 11.33
C GLU A 28 7.77 -5.28 10.51
N LYS A 29 7.64 -5.72 9.25
CA LYS A 29 6.48 -5.39 8.42
C LYS A 29 5.19 -5.94 9.03
N ASP A 30 5.21 -7.18 9.51
CA ASP A 30 4.06 -7.82 10.15
C ASP A 30 3.64 -7.08 11.43
N MET A 31 4.60 -6.60 12.22
CA MET A 31 4.34 -5.79 13.41
C MET A 31 3.69 -4.45 13.06
N LEU A 32 4.18 -3.75 12.02
CA LEU A 32 3.58 -2.51 11.54
C LEU A 32 2.14 -2.71 11.06
N GLU A 33 1.89 -3.75 10.26
CA GLU A 33 0.54 -4.05 9.82
C GLU A 33 -0.38 -4.42 10.99
N LEU A 34 0.12 -5.16 11.97
CA LEU A 34 -0.67 -5.52 13.15
C LEU A 34 -1.05 -4.30 13.97
N ALA A 35 -0.13 -3.33 14.12
CA ALA A 35 -0.42 -2.06 14.77
C ALA A 35 -1.49 -1.25 14.01
N GLU A 36 -1.36 -1.13 12.69
CA GLU A 36 -2.36 -0.46 11.86
C GLU A 36 -3.74 -1.11 11.98
N ARG A 37 -3.82 -2.45 11.90
CA ARG A 37 -5.08 -3.18 12.04
C ARG A 37 -5.75 -2.92 13.38
N LYS A 38 -4.98 -2.87 14.47
CA LYS A 38 -5.52 -2.55 15.81
C LYS A 38 -6.14 -1.16 15.82
N ILE A 39 -5.45 -0.16 15.28
CA ILE A 39 -5.92 1.22 15.22
C ILE A 39 -7.16 1.34 14.33
N LEU A 40 -7.15 0.72 13.14
CA LEU A 40 -8.29 0.71 12.24
C LEU A 40 -9.52 0.03 12.85
N ARG A 41 -9.33 -1.04 13.63
CA ARG A 41 -10.43 -1.68 14.38
C ARG A 41 -11.00 -0.76 15.43
N GLN A 42 -10.15 -0.07 16.20
CA GLN A 42 -10.58 0.91 17.20
C GLN A 42 -11.36 2.06 16.56
N ILE A 43 -10.86 2.62 15.46
CA ILE A 43 -11.54 3.69 14.70
C ILE A 43 -12.94 3.26 14.23
N GLN A 44 -13.11 1.98 13.90
CA GLN A 44 -14.37 1.43 13.39
C GLN A 44 -15.26 0.78 14.46
N GLY A 45 -14.79 0.64 15.71
CA GLY A 45 -15.49 -0.14 16.73
C GLY A 45 -15.61 -1.64 16.42
N LEU A 46 -14.65 -2.22 15.68
CA LEU A 46 -14.67 -3.62 15.27
C LEU A 46 -14.07 -4.57 16.32
N PRO A 47 -14.63 -5.78 16.50
CA PRO A 47 -14.04 -6.82 17.34
C PRO A 47 -12.63 -7.27 16.92
N ASN A 48 -11.89 -7.88 17.87
CA ASN A 48 -10.53 -8.38 17.61
C ASN A 48 -10.48 -9.58 16.65
N ASN A 49 -11.57 -10.33 16.51
CA ASN A 49 -11.68 -11.48 15.62
C ASN A 49 -12.11 -11.11 14.19
N THR A 50 -12.35 -9.82 13.90
CA THR A 50 -12.75 -9.37 12.56
C THR A 50 -11.67 -9.69 11.53
N ALA A 51 -12.11 -10.21 10.38
CA ALA A 51 -11.23 -10.57 9.27
C ALA A 51 -10.38 -9.37 8.82
N THR A 52 -9.11 -9.62 8.54
CA THR A 52 -8.14 -8.60 8.16
C THR A 52 -8.61 -7.78 6.96
N MET A 53 -9.10 -8.43 5.91
CA MET A 53 -9.63 -7.73 4.73
C MET A 53 -10.72 -6.74 5.07
N VAL A 54 -11.68 -7.14 5.92
CA VAL A 54 -12.83 -6.32 6.29
C VAL A 54 -12.38 -5.03 6.98
N VAL A 55 -11.37 -5.11 7.85
CA VAL A 55 -10.81 -3.94 8.55
C VAL A 55 -10.33 -2.88 7.56
N TYR A 56 -9.69 -3.31 6.46
CA TYR A 56 -9.20 -2.40 5.43
C TYR A 56 -10.31 -1.93 4.49
N THR A 57 -11.09 -2.85 3.93
CA THR A 57 -12.08 -2.53 2.90
C THR A 57 -13.22 -1.68 3.42
N LEU A 58 -13.65 -1.85 4.67
CA LEU A 58 -14.74 -1.05 5.23
C LEU A 58 -14.42 0.44 5.23
N VAL A 59 -13.16 0.82 5.43
CA VAL A 59 -12.72 2.22 5.49
C VAL A 59 -12.14 2.69 4.15
N GLY A 60 -11.85 1.76 3.24
CA GLY A 60 -11.03 2.01 2.07
C GLY A 60 -9.56 2.26 2.43
N ALA A 61 -9.09 1.65 3.52
CA ALA A 61 -7.72 1.81 3.98
C ALA A 61 -6.75 0.97 3.16
N GLU A 62 -5.60 1.56 2.82
CA GLU A 62 -4.50 0.85 2.18
C GLU A 62 -3.58 0.28 3.26
N PRO A 63 -3.26 -1.02 3.24
CA PRO A 63 -2.27 -1.60 4.16
C PRO A 63 -0.93 -0.86 4.14
N ILE A 64 -0.27 -0.77 5.30
CA ILE A 64 1.07 -0.17 5.41
C ILE A 64 2.06 -0.80 4.42
N ALA A 65 2.01 -2.12 4.20
CA ALA A 65 2.90 -2.77 3.24
C ALA A 65 2.75 -2.20 1.82
N ILE A 66 1.52 -1.92 1.39
CA ILE A 66 1.26 -1.28 0.09
C ILE A 66 1.81 0.15 0.07
N THR A 67 1.66 0.88 1.18
CA THR A 67 2.18 2.25 1.30
C THR A 67 3.70 2.27 1.23
N LEU A 68 4.38 1.34 1.90
CA LEU A 68 5.83 1.16 1.83
C LEU A 68 6.28 0.81 0.42
N ASP A 69 5.59 -0.12 -0.25
CA ASP A 69 5.89 -0.49 -1.64
C ASP A 69 5.75 0.72 -2.58
N LYS A 70 4.71 1.54 -2.41
CA LYS A 70 4.55 2.80 -3.17
C LYS A 70 5.71 3.77 -2.92
N ASN A 71 6.15 3.90 -1.67
CA ASN A 71 7.26 4.78 -1.32
C ASN A 71 8.57 4.30 -1.96
N VAL A 72 8.85 3.00 -1.92
CA VAL A 72 10.02 2.38 -2.59
C VAL A 72 10.00 2.66 -4.09
N LEU A 73 8.86 2.37 -4.76
CA LEU A 73 8.70 2.60 -6.19
C LEU A 73 8.79 4.09 -6.56
N THR A 74 8.28 4.97 -5.70
CA THR A 74 8.37 6.43 -5.90
C THR A 74 9.81 6.91 -5.75
N PHE A 75 10.52 6.44 -4.73
CA PHE A 75 11.91 6.77 -4.49
C PHE A 75 12.80 6.30 -5.64
N PHE A 76 12.65 5.05 -6.09
CA PHE A 76 13.31 4.50 -7.27
C PHE A 76 13.08 5.37 -8.52
N MET A 77 11.83 5.69 -8.85
CA MET A 77 11.51 6.48 -10.04
C MET A 77 12.06 7.92 -9.95
N ASN A 78 12.12 8.51 -8.75
CA ASN A 78 12.71 9.82 -8.56
C ASN A 78 14.22 9.82 -8.84
N ILE A 79 14.93 8.78 -8.42
CA ILE A 79 16.37 8.62 -8.72
C ILE A 79 16.57 8.43 -10.23
N VAL A 80 15.82 7.52 -10.83
CA VAL A 80 15.93 7.20 -12.27
C VAL A 80 15.67 8.42 -13.15
N ARG A 81 14.68 9.24 -12.81
CA ARG A 81 14.35 10.47 -13.56
C ARG A 81 15.40 11.57 -13.41
N ASN A 82 16.23 11.51 -12.36
CA ASN A 82 17.31 12.46 -12.13
C ASN A 82 18.63 11.90 -12.70
N SER A 83 18.69 11.71 -14.01
CA SER A 83 19.76 10.96 -14.68
C SER A 83 21.17 11.54 -14.52
N GLY A 84 21.30 12.81 -14.12
CA GLY A 84 22.57 13.48 -13.85
C GLY A 84 23.01 13.44 -12.39
N SER A 85 22.28 12.75 -11.51
CA SER A 85 22.61 12.68 -10.09
C SER A 85 23.52 11.49 -9.78
N MET A 86 24.35 11.64 -8.74
CA MET A 86 25.23 10.58 -8.24
C MET A 86 24.43 9.34 -7.85
N GLU A 87 23.25 9.52 -7.26
CA GLU A 87 22.35 8.44 -6.89
C GLU A 87 21.92 7.61 -8.11
N CYS A 88 21.67 8.26 -9.26
CA CYS A 88 21.32 7.56 -10.49
C CYS A 88 22.49 6.75 -11.05
N GLU A 89 23.71 7.28 -10.98
CA GLU A 89 24.91 6.52 -11.35
C GLU A 89 25.14 5.31 -10.45
N ILE A 90 25.01 5.49 -9.13
CA ILE A 90 25.10 4.39 -8.15
C ILE A 90 24.04 3.34 -8.46
N LEU A 91 22.79 3.75 -8.73
CA LEU A 91 21.68 2.86 -9.05
C LEU A 91 21.99 2.04 -10.32
N ARG A 92 22.45 2.69 -11.39
CA ARG A 92 22.85 2.02 -12.64
C ARG A 92 23.96 1.00 -12.42
N ARG A 93 24.97 1.34 -11.60
CA ARG A 93 26.02 0.40 -11.21
C ARG A 93 25.43 -0.78 -10.43
N GLN A 94 24.58 -0.54 -9.45
CA GLN A 94 23.95 -1.61 -8.67
C GLN A 94 23.10 -2.56 -9.53
N ILE A 95 22.42 -2.05 -10.55
CA ILE A 95 21.68 -2.85 -11.53
C ILE A 95 22.65 -3.70 -12.37
N ALA A 96 23.73 -3.11 -12.86
CA ALA A 96 24.73 -3.81 -13.69
C ALA A 96 25.52 -4.89 -12.93
N PHE A 97 25.81 -4.66 -11.64
CA PHE A 97 26.57 -5.58 -10.77
C PHE A 97 25.67 -6.51 -9.94
N SER A 98 24.40 -6.65 -10.33
CA SER A 98 23.35 -7.36 -9.59
C SER A 98 23.55 -8.87 -9.44
N ASP A 99 24.78 -9.40 -9.57
CA ASP A 99 25.19 -10.76 -9.21
C ASP A 99 25.95 -10.83 -7.86
N GLN A 100 26.62 -9.77 -7.39
CA GLN A 100 27.51 -9.85 -6.23
C GLN A 100 26.93 -9.23 -4.95
N ARG A 101 26.42 -10.08 -4.05
CA ARG A 101 26.33 -10.01 -2.55
C ARG A 101 25.98 -8.71 -1.78
N GLY A 102 25.76 -7.54 -2.38
CA GLY A 102 25.30 -6.32 -1.69
C GLY A 102 24.11 -5.70 -2.42
N LYS A 103 22.89 -6.14 -2.12
CA LYS A 103 21.72 -5.88 -2.98
C LYS A 103 20.44 -5.62 -2.18
N ASP A 104 20.49 -4.70 -1.24
CA ASP A 104 19.37 -4.49 -0.33
C ASP A 104 18.25 -3.70 -1.01
N PHE A 105 18.59 -2.55 -1.60
CA PHE A 105 17.61 -1.67 -2.23
C PHE A 105 17.14 -2.17 -3.60
N ILE A 106 18.03 -2.49 -4.54
CA ILE A 106 17.63 -2.95 -5.89
C ILE A 106 16.84 -4.26 -5.85
N ASN A 107 17.24 -5.24 -5.02
CA ASN A 107 16.43 -6.46 -4.90
C ASN A 107 15.05 -6.16 -4.33
N ARG A 108 14.94 -5.20 -3.40
CA ARG A 108 13.64 -4.78 -2.88
C ARG A 108 12.79 -4.16 -3.99
N VAL A 109 13.38 -3.27 -4.79
CA VAL A 109 12.70 -2.68 -5.96
C VAL A 109 12.24 -3.79 -6.91
N GLU A 110 13.11 -4.72 -7.29
CA GLU A 110 12.76 -5.82 -8.20
C GLU A 110 11.68 -6.75 -7.64
N LYS A 111 11.76 -7.10 -6.35
CA LYS A 111 10.70 -7.86 -5.66
C LYS A 111 9.36 -7.11 -5.69
N THR A 112 9.39 -5.80 -5.44
CA THR A 112 8.18 -4.96 -5.46
C THR A 112 7.63 -4.82 -6.88
N LEU A 113 8.48 -4.62 -7.89
CA LEU A 113 8.08 -4.58 -9.30
C LEU A 113 7.43 -5.90 -9.73
N SER A 114 8.08 -7.02 -9.40
CA SER A 114 7.58 -8.38 -9.68
C SER A 114 6.24 -8.65 -8.99
N LYS A 115 6.10 -8.25 -7.71
CA LYS A 115 4.85 -8.41 -6.94
C LYS A 115 3.64 -7.78 -7.64
N TYR A 116 3.84 -6.62 -8.28
CA TYR A 116 2.77 -5.89 -8.97
C TYR A 116 2.75 -6.12 -10.49
N ASN A 117 3.49 -7.11 -10.99
CA ASN A 117 3.62 -7.41 -12.42
C ASN A 117 4.01 -6.18 -13.26
N LEU A 118 4.98 -5.42 -12.75
CA LEU A 118 5.62 -4.31 -13.44
C LEU A 118 6.90 -4.81 -14.14
N LYS A 119 7.35 -4.06 -15.16
CA LYS A 119 8.63 -4.33 -15.84
C LYS A 119 9.81 -4.20 -14.87
N SER A 120 10.96 -4.76 -15.22
CA SER A 120 12.17 -4.75 -14.39
C SER A 120 12.72 -3.34 -14.18
N SER A 121 13.59 -3.18 -13.17
CA SER A 121 14.25 -1.91 -12.89
C SER A 121 15.12 -1.43 -14.05
N SER A 122 15.77 -2.35 -14.78
CA SER A 122 16.56 -2.02 -15.98
C SER A 122 15.71 -1.33 -17.05
N TYR A 123 14.51 -1.87 -17.33
CA TYR A 123 13.61 -1.29 -18.33
C TYR A 123 13.25 0.16 -18.00
N TYR A 124 12.89 0.44 -16.75
CA TYR A 124 12.51 1.80 -16.34
C TYR A 124 13.69 2.75 -16.24
N THR A 125 14.90 2.23 -16.03
CA THR A 125 16.14 3.03 -16.02
C THR A 125 16.50 3.53 -17.43
N GLU A 126 16.25 2.71 -18.45
CA GLU A 126 16.42 3.07 -19.86
C GLU A 126 15.25 3.92 -20.38
N ASN A 127 14.03 3.63 -19.90
CA ASN A 127 12.79 4.28 -20.35
C ASN A 127 12.06 4.93 -19.17
N PRO A 128 12.57 6.07 -18.66
CA PRO A 128 11.99 6.71 -17.49
C PRO A 128 10.62 7.31 -17.78
N LEU A 129 9.61 6.88 -17.02
CA LEU A 129 8.27 7.46 -17.10
C LEU A 129 8.19 8.80 -16.38
N ASN A 130 7.27 9.67 -16.80
CA ASN A 130 7.02 10.89 -16.06
C ASN A 130 6.29 10.60 -14.73
N LYS A 131 6.31 11.57 -13.81
CA LYS A 131 5.76 11.40 -12.45
C LYS A 131 4.27 11.02 -12.45
N ILE A 132 3.50 11.59 -13.38
CA ILE A 132 2.05 11.40 -13.45
C ILE A 132 1.73 10.00 -13.99
N GLU A 133 2.38 9.61 -15.09
CA GLU A 133 2.28 8.29 -15.70
C GLU A 133 2.68 7.20 -14.73
N TRP A 134 3.80 7.37 -14.03
CA TRP A 134 4.27 6.42 -13.02
C TRP A 134 3.24 6.23 -11.91
N LYS A 135 2.75 7.33 -11.34
CA LYS A 135 1.75 7.30 -10.27
C LYS A 135 0.46 6.62 -10.73
N ARG A 136 0.03 6.86 -11.98
CA ARG A 136 -1.14 6.22 -12.58
C ARG A 136 -0.91 4.71 -12.77
N LEU A 137 0.22 4.32 -13.35
CA LEU A 137 0.58 2.93 -13.61
C LEU A 137 0.64 2.12 -12.31
N VAL A 138 1.41 2.59 -11.34
CA VAL A 138 1.53 1.96 -10.01
C VAL A 138 0.16 1.89 -9.31
N GLY A 139 -0.64 2.97 -9.40
CA GLY A 139 -1.98 3.00 -8.86
C GLY A 139 -2.92 1.94 -9.46
N ILE A 140 -2.85 1.72 -10.77
CA ILE A 140 -3.64 0.68 -11.46
C ILE A 140 -3.16 -0.71 -11.03
N LYS A 141 -1.85 -0.98 -11.08
CA LYS A 141 -1.29 -2.30 -10.75
C LYS A 141 -1.52 -2.71 -9.30
N ILE A 142 -1.42 -1.78 -8.35
CA ILE A 142 -1.74 -2.04 -6.95
C ILE A 142 -3.24 -2.35 -6.77
N LYS A 143 -4.11 -1.62 -7.47
CA LYS A 143 -5.56 -1.89 -7.43
C LYS A 143 -5.89 -3.27 -8.00
N GLU A 144 -5.27 -3.65 -9.13
CA GLU A 144 -5.41 -4.99 -9.73
C GLU A 144 -4.97 -6.08 -8.75
N TYR A 145 -3.77 -5.94 -8.17
CA TYR A 145 -3.25 -6.86 -7.17
C TYR A 145 -4.23 -7.04 -5.99
N TRP A 146 -4.72 -5.95 -5.42
CA TRP A 146 -5.60 -6.02 -4.26
C TRP A 146 -7.01 -6.57 -4.58
N LYS A 147 -7.52 -6.34 -5.79
CA LYS A 147 -8.76 -6.98 -6.23
C LYS A 147 -8.62 -8.50 -6.27
N ASN A 148 -7.47 -8.99 -6.76
CA ASN A 148 -7.18 -10.42 -6.79
C ASN A 148 -7.02 -11.00 -5.37
N GLU A 149 -6.29 -10.33 -4.50
CA GLU A 149 -6.15 -10.75 -3.09
C GLU A 149 -7.50 -10.79 -2.36
N CYS A 150 -8.35 -9.76 -2.55
CA CYS A 150 -9.70 -9.73 -2.00
C CYS A 150 -10.56 -10.88 -2.53
N HIS A 151 -10.43 -11.22 -3.81
CA HIS A 151 -11.16 -12.33 -4.41
C HIS A 151 -10.72 -13.67 -3.81
N ASN A 152 -9.41 -13.90 -3.71
CA ASN A 152 -8.82 -15.13 -3.17
C ASN A 152 -9.24 -15.36 -1.70
N GLU A 153 -9.12 -14.36 -0.83
CA GLU A 153 -9.48 -14.54 0.59
C GLU A 153 -11.00 -14.69 0.80
N LYS A 154 -11.84 -14.11 -0.08
CA LYS A 154 -13.30 -14.33 -0.09
C LYS A 154 -13.66 -15.77 -0.47
N MET A 155 -12.96 -16.35 -1.44
CA MET A 155 -13.22 -17.70 -1.94
C MET A 155 -12.63 -18.79 -1.05
N GLU A 156 -11.43 -18.57 -0.48
CA GLU A 156 -10.67 -19.64 0.15
C GLU A 156 -10.76 -19.66 1.68
N LYS A 157 -10.93 -18.50 2.34
CA LYS A 157 -10.71 -18.40 3.80
C LYS A 157 -11.95 -18.09 4.60
N LYS A 158 -12.86 -17.25 4.10
CA LYS A 158 -14.04 -16.79 4.86
C LYS A 158 -15.26 -16.55 3.96
N THR A 159 -16.04 -17.61 3.76
CA THR A 159 -17.26 -17.57 2.93
C THR A 159 -18.31 -16.58 3.42
N SER A 160 -18.32 -16.22 4.71
CA SER A 160 -19.20 -15.18 5.27
C SER A 160 -18.90 -13.76 4.76
N LEU A 161 -17.72 -13.53 4.15
CA LEU A 161 -17.40 -12.27 3.49
C LEU A 161 -18.25 -12.00 2.25
N LYS A 162 -18.96 -13.02 1.72
CA LYS A 162 -19.90 -12.85 0.61
C LYS A 162 -21.06 -11.90 0.94
N TYR A 163 -21.45 -11.81 2.20
CA TYR A 163 -22.58 -11.00 2.66
C TYR A 163 -22.23 -9.51 2.85
N ILE A 164 -20.94 -9.15 2.87
CA ILE A 164 -20.51 -7.78 3.13
C ILE A 164 -20.46 -6.94 1.83
N GLU A 165 -20.80 -7.52 0.66
CA GLU A 165 -20.73 -6.85 -0.65
C GLU A 165 -19.49 -5.96 -0.79
N ILE A 166 -18.32 -6.58 -0.61
CA ILE A 166 -17.02 -5.91 -0.74
C ILE A 166 -17.01 -5.10 -2.05
N GLN A 167 -16.85 -3.79 -1.91
CA GLN A 167 -16.93 -2.86 -3.04
C GLN A 167 -15.99 -3.26 -4.18
N ASN A 168 -16.41 -2.95 -5.41
CA ASN A 168 -15.58 -3.12 -6.61
C ASN A 168 -14.24 -2.37 -6.53
N ASN A 169 -14.15 -1.32 -5.68
CA ASN A 169 -12.93 -0.60 -5.35
C ASN A 169 -12.65 -0.71 -3.83
N PRO A 170 -11.98 -1.78 -3.39
CA PRO A 170 -11.71 -2.03 -1.97
C PRO A 170 -10.71 -1.05 -1.31
N LEU A 171 -10.04 -0.20 -2.09
CA LEU A 171 -9.03 0.75 -1.64
C LEU A 171 -9.44 2.18 -1.96
N ASN A 172 -9.13 3.12 -1.06
CA ASN A 172 -9.37 4.56 -1.12
C ASN A 172 -10.83 5.03 -1.00
N GLU A 173 -11.81 4.13 -1.08
CA GLU A 173 -13.23 4.45 -0.92
C GLU A 173 -13.79 3.72 0.30
N ALA A 174 -14.47 4.48 1.18
CA ALA A 174 -15.11 3.89 2.34
C ALA A 174 -16.38 3.13 1.93
N HIS A 175 -16.65 2.04 2.65
CA HIS A 175 -17.81 1.20 2.41
C HIS A 175 -19.13 1.95 2.61
N ASN A 176 -20.15 1.59 1.83
CA ASN A 176 -21.47 2.21 1.88
C ASN A 176 -22.13 2.11 3.26
N ILE A 177 -21.74 1.14 4.08
CA ILE A 177 -22.21 0.98 5.47
C ILE A 177 -21.94 2.21 6.34
N TRP A 178 -20.95 3.04 6.00
CA TRP A 178 -20.66 4.29 6.71
C TRP A 178 -21.51 5.47 6.25
N LYS A 179 -22.26 5.34 5.14
CA LYS A 179 -23.17 6.40 4.66
C LYS A 179 -24.40 6.53 5.56
N SER A 180 -24.88 5.44 6.15
CA SER A 180 -26.04 5.43 7.06
C SER A 180 -25.77 6.09 8.41
N VAL A 181 -24.53 6.08 8.90
CA VAL A 181 -24.14 6.69 10.19
C VAL A 181 -24.33 8.22 10.20
N LYS A 182 -24.34 8.88 9.03
CA LYS A 182 -24.57 10.34 8.95
C LYS A 182 -25.98 10.78 9.36
N LYS A 183 -27.00 9.90 9.33
CA LYS A 183 -28.40 10.29 9.61
C LYS A 183 -28.75 10.40 11.09
N ILE A 184 -28.01 9.72 11.97
CA ILE A 184 -28.40 9.56 13.39
C ILE A 184 -27.98 10.78 14.23
N LEU A 185 -26.99 11.55 13.79
CA LEU A 185 -26.51 12.74 14.53
C LEU A 185 -27.37 14.00 14.33
N THR A 186 -28.39 13.94 13.48
CA THR A 186 -29.32 15.06 13.21
C THR A 186 -30.64 14.97 13.98
N THR A 187 -30.83 13.97 14.84
CA THR A 187 -32.13 13.74 15.51
C THR A 187 -32.10 13.91 17.04
N GLN A 188 -31.06 14.51 17.62
CA GLN A 188 -30.98 14.83 19.06
C GLN A 188 -31.03 16.33 19.36
N HIS A 189 -31.98 17.04 18.75
CA HIS A 189 -32.50 18.28 19.30
C HIS A 189 -34.03 18.18 19.34
N ILE A 190 -34.54 17.68 20.47
CA ILE A 190 -35.88 17.97 20.99
C ILE A 190 -35.64 18.43 22.43
#